data_AF-A0A6I1H5J2-F1
#
_entry.id   AF-A0A6I1H5J2-F1
#
_cell.length_a   1.000
_cell.length_b   1.000
_cell.length_c   1.000
_cell.angle_alpha   90.00
_cell.angle_beta   90.00
_cell.angle_gamma   90.00
#
_symmetry.space_group_name_H-M   'P 1'
#
loop_
_entity.id
_entity.type
_entity.pdbx_description
1 polymer ?
#
loop_
_entity_poly.entity_id
_entity_poly.type
_entity_poly.pdbx_seq_one_letter_code
_entity_poly.pdbx_strand_id
1 'polypeptide(L)'
;MSLINKMLQDLDARGTPDGRGDAAGIRSVPERERGVSRALVFGGAAGLTAAAIALGWVYLKRPAVPPVLVNVASTSVPAPVPAAVAPVPVVVAAAVPVVAVEAEPVFEAEETVAPAKVRNAEMRRITEQPVKPAPVVVVKTPAPAASERIIDGKQVTAQQRVENEYRRALAQLQDGRVSDAMLALQQTLQLDPRHQGARETLVRLLLEAQRPDEAARQLQLSLALDPKQPAQAMMLARLQLDKTGGGAVALDTLMRSLRYASDSGEYHAFLAGVLQREQRYRDASEHYQQALQTAPDNSVWWMGLGIALQADNHPTQARQAFERAKGLQTLSPQLQAFVERKLVQLTASAAK
;
A
#
# COMPACT_ATOMS: atom_id res chain seq x y z
N MET A 1 -4.55 -17.91 -2.98
CA MET A 1 -3.69 -18.16 -4.16
C MET A 1 -2.61 -17.10 -4.20
N SER A 2 -1.36 -17.44 -4.54
CA SER A 2 -0.24 -16.48 -4.59
C SER A 2 -0.60 -15.31 -5.52
N LEU A 3 -0.34 -14.06 -5.07
CA LEU A 3 -0.60 -12.84 -5.86
C LEU A 3 0.12 -12.89 -7.21
N ILE A 4 1.27 -13.56 -7.26
CA ILE A 4 2.07 -13.77 -8.48
C ILE A 4 1.29 -14.64 -9.49
N ASN A 5 0.54 -15.64 -9.03
CA ASN A 5 -0.31 -16.46 -9.92
C ASN A 5 -1.50 -15.65 -10.48
N LYS A 6 -2.12 -14.79 -9.65
CA LYS A 6 -3.23 -13.91 -10.10
C LYS A 6 -2.72 -12.84 -11.06
N MET A 7 -1.56 -12.26 -10.79
CA MET A 7 -0.89 -11.33 -11.71
C MET A 7 -0.49 -11.97 -13.03
N LEU A 8 -0.08 -13.24 -13.04
CA LEU A 8 0.25 -13.94 -14.28
C LEU A 8 -0.99 -14.24 -15.13
N GLN A 9 -2.14 -14.56 -14.52
CA GLN A 9 -3.41 -14.64 -15.23
C GLN A 9 -3.76 -13.30 -15.90
N ASP A 10 -3.53 -12.19 -15.20
CA ASP A 10 -3.75 -10.84 -15.75
C ASP A 10 -2.73 -10.43 -16.83
N LEU A 11 -1.47 -10.89 -16.73
CA LEU A 11 -0.43 -10.64 -17.73
C LEU A 11 -0.62 -11.46 -19.01
N ASP A 12 -1.07 -12.71 -18.90
CA ASP A 12 -1.41 -13.56 -20.05
C ASP A 12 -2.63 -12.99 -20.80
N ALA A 13 -3.63 -12.49 -20.06
CA ALA A 13 -4.81 -11.82 -20.62
C ALA A 13 -4.48 -10.50 -21.35
N ARG A 14 -3.40 -9.81 -20.98
CA ARG A 14 -2.95 -8.56 -21.62
C ARG A 14 -1.92 -8.76 -22.73
N GLY A 15 -1.36 -9.97 -22.85
CA GLY A 15 -0.25 -10.29 -23.74
C GLY A 15 -0.63 -10.86 -25.11
N THR A 16 -1.92 -10.99 -25.45
CA THR A 16 -2.37 -11.52 -26.75
C THR A 16 -2.92 -10.43 -27.68
N PRO A 17 -2.08 -9.82 -28.54
CA PRO A 17 -2.49 -9.35 -29.86
C PRO A 17 -2.32 -10.48 -30.90
N ASP A 18 -3.35 -10.66 -31.73
CA ASP A 18 -3.60 -11.72 -32.71
C ASP A 18 -2.45 -12.11 -33.67
N GLY A 19 -2.48 -13.37 -34.15
CA GLY A 19 -1.90 -13.71 -35.46
C GLY A 19 -1.56 -15.18 -35.74
N ARG A 20 -2.54 -15.94 -36.27
CA ARG A 20 -2.48 -17.11 -37.20
C ARG A 20 -1.36 -18.17 -37.06
N GLY A 21 -1.80 -19.44 -36.98
CA GLY A 21 -0.96 -20.62 -37.29
C GLY A 21 -1.61 -21.95 -36.93
N ASP A 22 -2.51 -22.42 -37.80
CA ASP A 22 -2.85 -23.81 -38.16
C ASP A 22 -2.77 -24.93 -37.10
N ALA A 23 -3.95 -25.41 -36.68
CA ALA A 23 -4.11 -26.71 -36.03
C ALA A 23 -4.92 -27.66 -36.93
N ALA A 24 -4.21 -28.52 -37.66
CA ALA A 24 -4.76 -29.74 -38.24
C ALA A 24 -4.69 -30.87 -37.20
N GLY A 25 -5.82 -31.55 -36.93
CA GLY A 25 -5.83 -32.74 -36.07
C GLY A 25 -7.17 -33.03 -35.42
N ILE A 26 -8.22 -33.15 -36.23
CA ILE A 26 -9.59 -33.49 -35.81
C ILE A 26 -9.65 -34.96 -35.37
N ARG A 27 -10.13 -35.20 -34.14
CA ARG A 27 -10.81 -36.45 -33.77
C ARG A 27 -12.02 -36.10 -32.89
N SER A 28 -13.21 -36.21 -33.45
CA SER A 28 -14.48 -35.84 -32.85
C SER A 28 -15.02 -36.94 -31.92
N VAL A 29 -15.56 -36.51 -30.78
CA VAL A 29 -16.42 -37.30 -29.86
C VAL A 29 -17.85 -36.79 -30.07
N PRO A 30 -18.89 -37.65 -30.12
CA PRO A 30 -20.24 -37.20 -30.48
C PRO A 30 -20.87 -36.30 -29.41
N GLU A 31 -21.38 -35.14 -29.85
CA GLU A 31 -22.21 -34.23 -29.07
C GLU A 31 -23.60 -34.81 -28.82
N ARG A 32 -24.08 -34.65 -27.58
CA ARG A 32 -25.45 -34.93 -27.17
C ARG A 32 -26.27 -33.65 -27.39
N GLU A 33 -27.08 -33.63 -28.44
CA GLU A 33 -27.97 -32.51 -28.77
C GLU A 33 -28.92 -32.17 -27.60
N ARG A 34 -28.82 -30.93 -27.10
CA ARG A 34 -29.93 -30.22 -26.44
C ARG A 34 -30.25 -29.00 -27.31
N GLY A 35 -31.18 -29.16 -28.23
CA GLY A 35 -31.67 -28.08 -29.08
C GLY A 35 -32.47 -27.06 -28.26
N VAL A 36 -31.88 -25.91 -27.97
CA VAL A 36 -32.65 -24.70 -27.62
C VAL A 36 -33.18 -24.12 -28.93
N SER A 37 -34.50 -24.04 -29.03
CA SER A 37 -35.20 -23.63 -30.25
C SER A 37 -34.79 -22.21 -30.66
N ARG A 38 -34.36 -22.05 -31.92
CA ARG A 38 -33.97 -20.77 -32.55
C ARG A 38 -35.00 -19.65 -32.35
N ALA A 39 -36.27 -19.98 -32.13
CA ALA A 39 -37.35 -19.04 -31.82
C ALA A 39 -37.09 -18.21 -30.54
N LEU A 40 -36.45 -18.78 -29.51
CA LEU A 40 -36.14 -18.07 -28.26
C LEU A 40 -35.01 -17.05 -28.41
N VAL A 41 -34.03 -17.33 -29.27
CA VAL A 41 -32.90 -16.42 -29.53
C VAL A 41 -33.36 -15.21 -30.35
N PHE A 42 -34.20 -15.42 -31.36
CA PHE A 42 -34.75 -14.30 -32.16
C PHE A 42 -35.78 -13.47 -31.37
N GLY A 43 -36.57 -14.09 -30.48
CA GLY A 43 -37.48 -13.37 -29.60
C GLY A 43 -36.78 -12.45 -28.58
N GLY A 44 -35.64 -12.89 -28.02
CA GLY A 44 -34.86 -12.09 -27.08
C GLY A 44 -34.23 -10.84 -27.71
N ALA A 45 -33.74 -10.95 -28.95
CA ALA A 45 -33.13 -9.83 -29.66
C ALA A 45 -34.15 -8.74 -30.04
N ALA A 46 -35.38 -9.11 -30.41
CA ALA A 46 -36.45 -8.17 -30.73
C ALA A 46 -36.99 -7.42 -29.49
N GLY A 47 -36.97 -8.07 -28.32
CA GLY A 47 -37.37 -7.42 -27.06
C GLY A 47 -36.40 -6.33 -26.61
N LEU A 48 -35.08 -6.56 -26.78
CA LEU A 48 -34.05 -5.60 -26.38
C LEU A 48 -34.03 -4.35 -27.25
N THR A 49 -34.29 -4.48 -28.56
CA THR A 49 -34.36 -3.32 -29.46
C THR A 49 -35.59 -2.46 -29.19
N ALA A 50 -36.74 -3.08 -28.91
CA ALA A 50 -37.95 -2.34 -28.51
C ALA A 50 -37.75 -1.55 -27.21
N ALA A 51 -37.07 -2.14 -26.21
CA ALA A 51 -36.76 -1.47 -24.96
C ALA A 51 -35.80 -0.27 -25.16
N ALA A 52 -34.79 -0.41 -26.02
CA ALA A 52 -33.86 0.68 -26.34
C ALA A 52 -34.55 1.85 -27.06
N ILE A 53 -35.47 1.55 -28.00
CA ILE A 53 -36.26 2.57 -28.70
C ILE A 53 -37.19 3.29 -27.72
N ALA A 54 -37.85 2.57 -26.82
CA ALA A 54 -38.71 3.17 -25.79
C ALA A 54 -37.93 4.08 -24.83
N LEU A 55 -36.73 3.64 -24.38
CA LEU A 55 -35.85 4.46 -23.55
C LEU A 55 -35.34 5.72 -24.28
N GLY A 56 -34.99 5.59 -25.56
CA GLY A 56 -34.60 6.73 -26.40
C GLY A 56 -35.74 7.74 -26.57
N TRP A 57 -36.97 7.27 -26.75
CA TRP A 57 -38.15 8.14 -26.87
C TRP A 57 -38.48 8.88 -25.56
N VAL A 58 -38.32 8.20 -24.41
CA VAL A 58 -38.45 8.82 -23.09
C VAL A 58 -37.36 9.86 -22.86
N TYR A 59 -36.13 9.60 -23.30
CA TYR A 59 -35.02 10.54 -23.19
C TYR A 59 -35.24 11.81 -24.03
N LEU A 60 -35.70 11.66 -25.28
CA LEU A 60 -36.00 12.77 -26.17
C LEU A 60 -37.19 13.64 -25.72
N LYS A 61 -38.12 13.07 -24.94
CA LYS A 61 -39.29 13.79 -24.42
C LYS A 61 -39.07 14.46 -23.05
N ARG A 62 -37.87 14.41 -22.48
CA ARG A 62 -37.61 15.13 -21.23
C ARG A 62 -37.52 16.64 -21.50
N PRO A 63 -38.37 17.48 -20.86
CA PRO A 63 -38.21 18.92 -20.97
C PRO A 63 -36.88 19.34 -20.34
N ALA A 64 -36.15 20.24 -21.00
CA ALA A 64 -34.90 20.77 -20.48
C ALA A 64 -35.17 21.53 -19.18
N VAL A 65 -34.61 21.04 -18.07
CA VAL A 65 -34.64 21.76 -16.79
C VAL A 65 -33.70 22.97 -16.94
N PRO A 66 -34.20 24.21 -16.82
CA PRO A 66 -33.34 25.38 -16.91
C PRO A 66 -32.34 25.37 -15.74
N PRO A 67 -31.10 25.81 -15.95
CA PRO A 67 -30.11 25.86 -14.87
C PRO A 67 -30.60 26.82 -13.78
N VAL A 68 -30.62 26.34 -12.54
CA VAL A 68 -30.83 27.18 -11.36
C VAL A 68 -29.61 28.09 -11.23
N LEU A 69 -29.77 29.36 -11.58
CA LEU A 69 -28.77 30.39 -11.33
C LEU A 69 -28.68 30.63 -9.82
N VAL A 70 -27.62 30.11 -9.20
CA VAL A 70 -27.23 30.52 -7.84
C VAL A 70 -26.69 31.94 -7.94
N ASN A 71 -27.49 32.90 -7.46
CA ASN A 71 -27.08 34.30 -7.38
C ASN A 71 -26.02 34.41 -6.28
N VAL A 72 -24.74 34.40 -6.67
CA VAL A 72 -23.64 34.77 -5.77
C VAL A 72 -23.74 36.28 -5.61
N ALA A 73 -24.29 36.72 -4.48
CA ALA A 73 -24.31 38.13 -4.11
C ALA A 73 -22.88 38.69 -4.19
N SER A 74 -22.72 39.68 -5.06
CA SER A 74 -21.52 40.48 -5.23
C SER A 74 -21.10 41.06 -3.88
N THR A 75 -20.08 40.46 -3.26
CA THR A 75 -19.33 41.15 -2.21
C THR A 75 -18.40 42.12 -2.92
N SER A 76 -18.58 43.40 -2.61
CA SER A 76 -17.88 44.54 -3.16
C SER A 76 -16.37 44.40 -3.00
N VAL A 77 -15.66 44.60 -4.10
CA VAL A 77 -14.21 44.86 -4.13
C VAL A 77 -13.93 46.12 -3.29
N PRO A 78 -13.06 46.08 -2.26
CA PRO A 78 -12.62 47.29 -1.60
C PRO A 78 -11.67 48.08 -2.53
N ALA A 79 -11.90 49.38 -2.62
CA ALA A 79 -11.14 50.33 -3.43
C ALA A 79 -9.63 50.33 -3.10
N PRO A 80 -8.75 50.67 -4.07
CA PRO A 80 -7.31 50.67 -3.86
C PRO A 80 -6.89 51.83 -2.95
N VAL A 81 -6.14 51.50 -1.90
CA VAL A 81 -5.46 52.46 -1.02
C VAL A 81 -4.22 53.00 -1.74
N PRO A 82 -3.95 54.31 -1.76
CA PRO A 82 -2.85 54.90 -2.53
C PRO A 82 -1.47 54.48 -1.99
N ALA A 83 -0.54 54.25 -2.93
CA ALA A 83 0.83 53.80 -2.71
C ALA A 83 1.64 54.79 -1.86
N ALA A 84 2.22 54.28 -0.77
CA ALA A 84 3.25 54.95 0.00
C ALA A 84 4.62 54.72 -0.65
N VAL A 85 5.24 55.85 -1.00
CA VAL A 85 6.60 56.15 -1.46
C VAL A 85 7.67 55.16 -0.99
N ALA A 86 8.42 54.62 -1.96
CA ALA A 86 9.64 53.84 -1.77
C ALA A 86 10.80 54.73 -1.25
N PRO A 87 11.67 54.23 -0.34
CA PRO A 87 12.88 54.94 0.02
C PRO A 87 13.96 54.81 -1.07
N VAL A 88 14.48 55.95 -1.49
CA VAL A 88 15.67 56.13 -2.32
C VAL A 88 16.93 55.67 -1.55
N PRO A 89 17.80 54.82 -2.12
CA PRO A 89 19.13 54.60 -1.55
C PRO A 89 20.06 55.75 -1.94
N VAL A 90 20.69 56.33 -0.92
CA VAL A 90 21.74 57.36 -1.05
C VAL A 90 22.99 56.73 -1.66
N VAL A 91 23.45 57.31 -2.78
CA VAL A 91 24.76 57.07 -3.38
C VAL A 91 25.77 58.01 -2.74
N VAL A 92 26.84 57.47 -2.15
CA VAL A 92 28.09 58.21 -1.92
C VAL A 92 29.27 57.38 -2.41
N ALA A 93 29.81 57.86 -3.54
CA ALA A 93 31.20 57.91 -4.00
C ALA A 93 32.21 56.78 -3.67
N ALA A 94 32.57 56.07 -4.74
CA ALA A 94 33.89 55.62 -5.19
C ALA A 94 35.16 55.87 -4.33
N ALA A 95 35.93 54.80 -4.14
CA ALA A 95 37.37 54.75 -4.44
C ALA A 95 37.86 53.29 -4.58
N VAL A 96 38.47 52.97 -5.73
CA VAL A 96 39.39 51.83 -6.01
C VAL A 96 40.76 52.51 -6.29
N PRO A 97 41.94 51.83 -6.36
CA PRO A 97 42.27 50.39 -6.30
C PRO A 97 43.40 50.10 -5.25
N VAL A 98 44.03 48.92 -5.06
CA VAL A 98 44.79 48.07 -6.00
C VAL A 98 45.27 46.75 -5.30
N VAL A 99 45.51 45.70 -6.10
CA VAL A 99 46.39 44.51 -5.92
C VAL A 99 45.93 43.46 -4.88
N ALA A 100 45.28 42.36 -5.28
CA ALA A 100 45.86 41.09 -5.76
C ALA A 100 46.70 40.34 -4.69
N VAL A 101 46.28 39.13 -4.31
CA VAL A 101 47.03 37.87 -4.53
C VAL A 101 46.03 36.72 -4.37
N GLU A 102 45.99 35.92 -5.42
CA GLU A 102 45.40 34.60 -5.55
C GLU A 102 46.44 33.56 -5.12
N ALA A 103 46.07 32.59 -4.27
CA ALA A 103 46.64 31.24 -4.25
C ALA A 103 45.88 30.36 -3.22
N GLU A 104 45.15 29.37 -3.71
CA GLU A 104 44.78 28.16 -2.97
C GLU A 104 46.01 27.22 -2.78
N PRO A 105 45.81 25.95 -2.38
CA PRO A 105 45.57 25.41 -1.05
C PRO A 105 46.76 24.49 -0.69
N VAL A 106 46.64 23.57 0.28
CA VAL A 106 47.11 22.17 0.20
C VAL A 106 47.03 21.51 1.58
N PHE A 107 46.38 20.35 1.57
CA PHE A 107 46.34 19.31 2.60
C PHE A 107 47.65 18.51 2.63
N GLU A 108 48.09 18.07 3.81
CA GLU A 108 48.73 16.77 4.09
C GLU A 108 48.80 16.65 5.63
N ALA A 109 48.14 15.67 6.27
CA ALA A 109 48.67 14.34 6.61
C ALA A 109 50.00 14.44 7.40
N GLU A 110 50.20 13.84 8.57
CA GLU A 110 49.77 12.53 9.05
C GLU A 110 50.08 12.42 10.56
N GLU A 111 49.26 11.62 11.25
CA GLU A 111 49.64 10.58 12.20
C GLU A 111 50.32 10.85 13.58
N THR A 112 49.80 10.08 14.55
CA THR A 112 50.48 9.39 15.67
C THR A 112 50.17 9.76 17.14
N VAL A 113 49.56 8.76 17.81
CA VAL A 113 49.88 8.23 19.15
C VAL A 113 49.24 8.87 20.39
N ALA A 114 48.32 8.11 20.99
CA ALA A 114 47.87 8.18 22.39
C ALA A 114 48.91 7.53 23.35
N PRO A 115 48.69 7.39 24.67
CA PRO A 115 48.02 8.22 25.69
C PRO A 115 48.91 8.45 26.95
N ALA A 116 48.61 9.41 27.84
CA ALA A 116 48.86 9.26 29.29
C ALA A 116 48.43 10.45 30.19
N LYS A 117 47.72 10.08 31.26
CA LYS A 117 47.79 10.54 32.67
C LYS A 117 47.57 12.02 33.04
N VAL A 118 46.43 12.22 33.73
CA VAL A 118 46.27 12.71 35.12
C VAL A 118 47.23 13.82 35.60
N ARG A 119 46.68 15.01 35.89
CA ARG A 119 46.96 15.73 37.15
C ARG A 119 45.88 16.76 37.50
N ASN A 120 45.38 16.65 38.73
CA ASN A 120 44.51 17.58 39.44
C ASN A 120 45.25 18.84 39.90
N ALA A 121 44.52 19.97 39.96
CA ALA A 121 44.54 21.08 40.94
C ALA A 121 43.89 22.31 40.23
N GLU A 122 43.03 23.16 40.79
CA GLU A 122 42.75 23.46 42.19
C GLU A 122 41.40 24.23 42.30
N MET A 123 40.56 23.70 43.18
CA MET A 123 39.68 24.35 44.16
C MET A 123 39.47 25.88 44.11
N ARG A 124 38.18 26.30 44.10
CA ARG A 124 37.63 27.27 45.06
C ARG A 124 36.12 27.04 45.25
N ARG A 125 35.78 26.62 46.49
CA ARG A 125 34.43 26.50 47.03
C ARG A 125 33.87 27.90 47.29
N ILE A 126 32.64 28.16 46.86
CA ILE A 126 31.72 29.03 47.59
C ILE A 126 30.44 28.21 47.81
N THR A 127 30.07 28.13 49.08
CA THR A 127 28.94 27.40 49.63
C THR A 127 27.65 28.18 49.37
N GLU A 128 26.66 27.56 48.70
CA GLU A 128 25.26 28.00 48.79
C GLU A 128 24.34 26.79 49.02
N GLN A 129 23.45 26.94 50.00
CA GLN A 129 22.51 25.94 50.49
C GLN A 129 21.30 25.78 49.55
N PRO A 130 20.63 24.61 49.55
CA PRO A 130 19.60 24.29 48.57
C PRO A 130 18.23 24.87 48.99
N VAL A 131 17.66 25.72 48.14
CA VAL A 131 16.25 26.13 48.24
C VAL A 131 15.38 25.18 47.41
N LYS A 132 14.42 24.58 48.09
CA LYS A 132 13.42 23.62 47.60
C LYS A 132 12.40 24.34 46.68
N PRO A 133 12.20 23.94 45.41
CA PRO A 133 11.12 24.53 44.60
C PRO A 133 9.78 23.88 44.93
N ALA A 134 8.78 24.73 45.19
CA ALA A 134 7.37 24.37 45.38
C ALA A 134 6.73 23.93 44.04
N PRO A 135 5.74 23.02 44.05
CA PRO A 135 5.20 22.43 42.82
C PRO A 135 4.24 23.37 42.09
N VAL A 136 4.42 23.46 40.77
CA VAL A 136 3.49 24.10 39.84
C VAL A 136 2.23 23.23 39.74
N VAL A 137 1.07 23.86 39.97
CA VAL A 137 -0.25 23.24 39.85
C VAL A 137 -0.54 22.95 38.38
N VAL A 138 -0.47 21.67 38.01
CA VAL A 138 -1.01 21.17 36.74
C VAL A 138 -2.51 21.01 36.92
N VAL A 139 -3.29 21.90 36.29
CA VAL A 139 -4.73 21.74 36.17
C VAL A 139 -4.97 20.58 35.20
N LYS A 140 -5.18 19.37 35.76
CA LYS A 140 -5.77 18.24 35.03
C LYS A 140 -7.27 18.49 34.95
N THR A 141 -7.77 18.74 33.76
CA THR A 141 -9.20 18.60 33.45
C THR A 141 -9.60 17.14 33.67
N PRO A 142 -10.62 16.82 34.50
CA PRO A 142 -11.09 15.45 34.64
C PRO A 142 -11.98 15.08 33.46
N ALA A 143 -11.63 14.01 32.74
CA ALA A 143 -12.58 13.25 31.94
C ALA A 143 -13.68 12.69 32.89
N PRO A 144 -14.95 12.59 32.45
CA PRO A 144 -16.04 12.25 33.35
C PRO A 144 -15.88 10.82 33.86
N ALA A 145 -15.59 10.70 35.16
CA ALA A 145 -15.64 9.44 35.88
C ALA A 145 -17.09 8.95 35.89
N ALA A 146 -17.39 7.97 35.05
CA ALA A 146 -18.56 7.13 35.21
C ALA A 146 -18.39 6.35 36.51
N SER A 147 -19.26 6.63 37.48
CA SER A 147 -19.21 6.19 38.86
C SER A 147 -18.93 4.69 39.01
N GLU A 148 -17.78 4.36 39.58
CA GLU A 148 -17.41 3.01 39.98
C GLU A 148 -18.33 2.53 41.11
N ARG A 149 -19.26 1.62 40.79
CA ARG A 149 -19.94 0.83 41.82
C ARG A 149 -19.01 -0.30 42.26
N ILE A 150 -18.47 -0.15 43.47
CA ILE A 150 -17.67 -1.16 44.16
C ILE A 150 -18.62 -2.12 44.87
N ILE A 151 -18.74 -3.36 44.38
CA ILE A 151 -19.27 -4.49 45.16
C ILE A 151 -18.51 -5.76 44.73
N ASP A 152 -17.85 -6.42 45.68
CA ASP A 152 -17.11 -7.72 45.60
C ASP A 152 -15.80 -7.85 44.78
N GLY A 153 -14.77 -7.12 45.22
CA GLY A 153 -13.41 -7.67 45.38
C GLY A 153 -12.54 -8.01 44.17
N LYS A 154 -13.08 -8.08 42.95
CA LYS A 154 -12.29 -8.10 41.70
C LYS A 154 -12.94 -7.15 40.71
N GLN A 155 -12.58 -5.86 40.81
CA GLN A 155 -12.96 -4.92 39.77
C GLN A 155 -12.33 -5.35 38.45
N VAL A 156 -13.17 -5.73 37.51
CA VAL A 156 -12.77 -5.95 36.12
C VAL A 156 -12.22 -4.62 35.61
N THR A 157 -10.90 -4.55 35.38
CA THR A 157 -10.24 -3.35 34.87
C THR A 157 -10.84 -2.97 33.51
N ALA A 158 -10.70 -1.71 33.08
CA ALA A 158 -11.20 -1.29 31.77
C ALA A 158 -10.71 -2.21 30.63
N GLN A 159 -9.44 -2.62 30.66
CA GLN A 159 -8.89 -3.59 29.72
C GLN A 159 -9.51 -4.99 29.84
N GLN A 160 -9.74 -5.48 31.07
CA GLN A 160 -10.41 -6.77 31.26
C GLN A 160 -11.87 -6.74 30.80
N ARG A 161 -12.54 -5.58 30.84
CA ARG A 161 -13.90 -5.43 30.29
C ARG A 161 -13.88 -5.54 28.77
N VAL A 162 -12.95 -4.86 28.11
CA VAL A 162 -12.76 -4.95 26.65
C VAL A 162 -12.46 -6.39 26.23
N GLU A 163 -11.56 -7.07 26.94
CA GLU A 163 -11.21 -8.47 26.67
C GLU A 163 -12.41 -9.42 26.90
N ASN A 164 -13.25 -9.15 27.90
CA ASN A 164 -14.48 -9.93 28.12
C ASN A 164 -15.47 -9.74 26.97
N GLU A 165 -15.67 -8.50 26.52
CA GLU A 165 -16.52 -8.20 25.36
C GLU A 165 -15.97 -8.83 24.07
N TYR A 166 -14.65 -8.83 23.86
CA TYR A 166 -14.04 -9.54 22.75
C TYR A 166 -14.31 -11.05 22.80
N ARG A 167 -14.15 -11.69 23.96
CA ARG A 167 -14.45 -13.12 24.14
C ARG A 167 -15.91 -13.45 23.91
N ARG A 168 -16.83 -12.57 24.32
CA ARG A 168 -18.26 -12.72 24.02
C ARG A 168 -18.53 -12.66 22.53
N ALA A 169 -17.89 -11.74 21.82
CA ALA A 169 -18.00 -11.67 20.36
C ALA A 169 -17.48 -12.95 19.69
N LEU A 170 -16.37 -13.52 20.18
CA LEU A 170 -15.88 -14.81 19.68
C LEU A 170 -16.84 -15.98 19.95
N ALA A 171 -17.48 -16.02 21.13
CA ALA A 171 -18.49 -17.03 21.43
C ALA A 171 -19.71 -16.91 20.49
N GLN A 172 -20.15 -15.69 20.19
CA GLN A 172 -21.21 -15.46 19.21
C GLN A 172 -20.85 -15.98 17.81
N LEU A 173 -19.58 -15.89 17.40
CA LEU A 173 -19.11 -16.48 16.14
C LEU A 173 -19.19 -18.02 16.16
N GLN A 174 -18.84 -18.64 17.28
CA GLN A 174 -18.97 -20.10 17.44
C GLN A 174 -20.43 -20.55 17.35
N ASP A 175 -21.35 -19.72 17.83
CA ASP A 175 -22.80 -19.95 17.73
C ASP A 175 -23.38 -19.62 16.35
N GLY A 176 -22.56 -19.19 15.37
CA GLY A 176 -22.99 -18.78 14.04
C GLY A 176 -23.71 -17.42 13.98
N ARG A 177 -23.74 -16.68 15.09
CA ARG A 177 -24.32 -15.33 15.18
C ARG A 177 -23.35 -14.27 14.67
N VAL A 178 -23.01 -14.36 13.39
CA VAL A 178 -21.97 -13.53 12.76
C VAL A 178 -22.29 -12.04 12.83
N SER A 179 -23.54 -11.64 12.57
CA SER A 179 -23.96 -10.23 12.61
C SER A 179 -23.80 -9.61 14.01
N ASP A 180 -24.22 -10.35 15.05
CA ASP A 180 -24.10 -9.90 16.44
C ASP A 180 -22.63 -9.78 16.84
N ALA A 181 -21.81 -10.76 16.45
CA ALA A 181 -20.37 -10.73 16.69
C ALA A 181 -19.70 -9.53 16.01
N MET A 182 -20.07 -9.20 14.77
CA MET A 182 -19.53 -8.01 14.09
C MET A 182 -19.86 -6.72 14.85
N LEU A 183 -21.08 -6.58 15.37
CA LEU A 183 -21.46 -5.43 16.20
C LEU A 183 -20.68 -5.39 17.52
N ALA A 184 -20.54 -6.53 18.20
CA ALA A 184 -19.78 -6.63 19.44
C ALA A 184 -18.28 -6.31 19.24
N LEU A 185 -17.69 -6.75 18.12
CA LEU A 185 -16.32 -6.40 17.74
C LEU A 185 -16.16 -4.91 17.46
N GLN A 186 -17.14 -4.29 16.78
CA GLN A 186 -17.14 -2.84 16.57
C GLN A 186 -17.23 -2.08 17.90
N GLN A 187 -18.06 -2.52 18.85
CA GLN A 187 -18.13 -1.93 20.19
C GLN A 187 -16.82 -2.11 20.96
N THR A 188 -16.21 -3.29 20.86
CA THR A 188 -14.89 -3.56 21.45
C THR A 188 -13.86 -2.55 20.94
N LEU A 189 -13.86 -2.26 19.63
CA LEU A 189 -12.96 -1.27 19.02
C LEU A 189 -13.32 0.19 19.31
N GLN A 190 -14.56 0.48 19.74
CA GLN A 190 -14.91 1.80 20.26
C GLN A 190 -14.35 2.01 21.68
N LEU A 191 -14.33 0.95 22.49
CA LEU A 191 -13.76 0.97 23.85
C LEU A 191 -12.23 0.97 23.83
N ASP A 192 -11.62 0.16 22.96
CA ASP A 192 -10.18 0.13 22.72
C ASP A 192 -9.88 0.08 21.22
N PRO A 193 -9.60 1.25 20.60
CA PRO A 193 -9.25 1.32 19.18
C PRO A 193 -7.99 0.52 18.81
N ARG A 194 -7.10 0.23 19.75
CA ARG A 194 -5.84 -0.48 19.52
C ARG A 194 -5.95 -1.99 19.73
N HIS A 195 -7.13 -2.51 20.04
CA HIS A 195 -7.32 -3.94 20.26
C HIS A 195 -7.14 -4.75 18.97
N GLN A 196 -5.94 -5.31 18.76
CA GLN A 196 -5.55 -6.01 17.54
C GLN A 196 -6.44 -7.23 17.22
N GLY A 197 -6.68 -8.11 18.21
CA GLY A 197 -7.47 -9.33 17.97
C GLY A 197 -8.90 -9.04 17.47
N ALA A 198 -9.61 -8.10 18.11
CA ALA A 198 -10.91 -7.62 17.68
C ALA A 198 -10.89 -7.05 16.26
N ARG A 199 -9.87 -6.24 15.92
CA ARG A 199 -9.72 -5.65 14.59
C ARG A 199 -9.47 -6.69 13.51
N GLU A 200 -8.56 -7.63 13.75
CA GLU A 200 -8.25 -8.73 12.82
C GLU A 200 -9.46 -9.63 12.59
N THR A 201 -10.17 -9.96 13.67
CA THR A 201 -11.41 -10.75 13.60
C THR A 201 -12.46 -10.01 12.78
N LEU A 202 -12.68 -8.72 13.04
CA LEU A 202 -13.64 -7.91 12.30
C LEU A 202 -13.27 -7.80 10.81
N VAL A 203 -12.00 -7.56 10.48
CA VAL A 203 -11.50 -7.51 9.09
C VAL A 203 -11.78 -8.83 8.39
N ARG A 204 -11.47 -9.98 9.02
CA ARG A 204 -11.75 -11.31 8.44
C ARG A 204 -13.24 -11.48 8.13
N LEU A 205 -14.12 -11.18 9.09
CA LEU A 205 -15.57 -11.31 8.90
C LEU A 205 -16.10 -10.37 7.80
N LEU A 206 -15.55 -9.15 7.71
CA LEU A 206 -15.92 -8.22 6.64
C LEU A 206 -15.53 -8.74 5.26
N LEU A 207 -14.37 -9.40 5.13
CA LEU A 207 -13.95 -10.02 3.88
C LEU A 207 -14.81 -11.24 3.52
N GLU A 208 -15.13 -12.09 4.49
CA GLU A 208 -16.05 -13.22 4.32
C GLU A 208 -17.45 -12.74 3.88
N ALA A 209 -17.92 -11.63 4.46
CA ALA A 209 -19.18 -10.97 4.12
C ALA A 209 -19.13 -10.16 2.80
N GLN A 210 -18.06 -10.26 2.01
CA GLN A 210 -17.89 -9.53 0.74
C GLN A 210 -17.98 -7.99 0.90
N ARG A 211 -17.49 -7.45 2.02
CA ARG A 211 -17.44 -6.00 2.34
C ARG A 211 -15.98 -5.49 2.39
N PRO A 212 -15.21 -5.57 1.29
CA PRO A 212 -13.79 -5.24 1.27
C PRO A 212 -13.49 -3.76 1.57
N ASP A 213 -14.41 -2.84 1.25
CA ASP A 213 -14.23 -1.42 1.53
C ASP A 213 -14.25 -1.11 3.04
N GLU A 214 -15.07 -1.82 3.79
CA GLU A 214 -15.10 -1.70 5.25
C GLU A 214 -13.88 -2.35 5.90
N ALA A 215 -13.46 -3.50 5.40
CA ALA A 215 -12.22 -4.13 5.82
C ALA A 215 -11.01 -3.19 5.59
N ALA A 216 -10.94 -2.56 4.41
CA ALA A 216 -9.90 -1.60 4.09
C ALA A 216 -9.89 -0.40 5.05
N ARG A 217 -11.06 0.15 5.40
CA ARG A 217 -11.17 1.22 6.41
C ARG A 217 -10.66 0.79 7.77
N GLN A 218 -10.97 -0.44 8.22
CA GLN A 218 -10.44 -0.95 9.49
C GLN A 218 -8.93 -1.14 9.47
N LEU A 219 -8.34 -1.58 8.36
CA LEU A 219 -6.89 -1.70 8.21
C LEU A 219 -6.20 -0.33 8.17
N GLN A 220 -6.79 0.66 7.49
CA GLN A 220 -6.30 2.04 7.47
C GLN A 220 -6.27 2.65 8.87
N LEU A 221 -7.35 2.49 9.64
CA LEU A 221 -7.41 2.93 11.04
C LEU A 221 -6.35 2.22 11.89
N SER A 222 -6.12 0.93 11.65
CA SER A 222 -5.07 0.18 12.35
C SER A 222 -3.68 0.78 12.12
N LEU A 223 -3.33 1.03 10.86
CA LEU A 223 -2.03 1.55 10.46
C LEU A 223 -1.83 3.02 10.90
N ALA A 224 -2.92 3.78 11.05
CA ALA A 224 -2.88 5.12 11.63
C ALA A 224 -2.59 5.09 13.14
N LEU A 225 -3.09 4.08 13.85
CA LEU A 225 -2.89 3.92 15.30
C LEU A 225 -1.53 3.31 15.65
N ASP A 226 -1.10 2.32 14.87
CA ASP A 226 0.22 1.69 14.95
C ASP A 226 0.76 1.37 13.55
N PRO A 227 1.73 2.17 13.06
CA PRO A 227 2.37 1.94 11.77
C PRO A 227 3.22 0.66 11.67
N LYS A 228 3.60 0.04 12.80
CA LYS A 228 4.55 -1.08 12.87
C LYS A 228 3.89 -2.44 12.58
N GLN A 229 2.94 -2.47 11.65
CA GLN A 229 2.13 -3.64 11.36
C GLN A 229 2.19 -3.99 9.86
N PRO A 230 3.35 -4.46 9.34
CA PRO A 230 3.54 -4.67 7.90
C PRO A 230 2.60 -5.72 7.30
N ALA A 231 2.19 -6.72 8.08
CA ALA A 231 1.18 -7.69 7.66
C ALA A 231 -0.18 -7.02 7.32
N GLN A 232 -0.59 -6.02 8.10
CA GLN A 232 -1.82 -5.28 7.83
C GLN A 232 -1.67 -4.33 6.64
N ALA A 233 -0.49 -3.76 6.43
CA ALA A 233 -0.18 -2.98 5.23
C ALA A 233 -0.26 -3.84 3.96
N MET A 234 0.29 -5.07 3.99
CA MET A 234 0.14 -6.03 2.90
C MET A 234 -1.31 -6.41 2.66
N MET A 235 -2.10 -6.66 3.71
CA MET A 235 -3.52 -6.96 3.57
C MET A 235 -4.28 -5.79 2.92
N LEU A 236 -4.04 -4.57 3.38
CA LEU A 236 -4.66 -3.36 2.83
C LEU A 236 -4.29 -3.16 1.35
N ALA A 237 -3.02 -3.34 1.02
CA ALA A 237 -2.53 -3.26 -0.35
C ALA A 237 -3.18 -4.33 -1.26
N ARG A 238 -3.41 -5.55 -0.77
CA ARG A 238 -4.17 -6.58 -1.52
C ARG A 238 -5.58 -6.11 -1.85
N LEU A 239 -6.30 -5.54 -0.88
CA LEU A 239 -7.66 -5.02 -1.09
C LEU A 239 -7.68 -3.82 -2.04
N GLN A 240 -6.65 -2.97 -2.00
CA GLN A 240 -6.50 -1.85 -2.93
C GLN A 240 -6.23 -2.33 -4.36
N LEU A 241 -5.42 -3.38 -4.54
CA LEU A 241 -5.11 -3.96 -5.85
C LEU A 241 -6.32 -4.59 -6.56
N ASP A 242 -7.32 -5.06 -5.80
CA ASP A 242 -8.56 -5.58 -6.37
C ASP A 242 -9.46 -4.46 -6.95
N LYS A 243 -9.16 -3.18 -6.65
CA LYS A 243 -9.84 -2.05 -7.27
C LYS A 243 -9.19 -1.69 -8.61
N THR A 244 -10.02 -1.28 -9.56
CA THR A 244 -9.56 -0.73 -10.84
C THR A 244 -8.65 0.47 -10.59
N GLY A 245 -7.40 0.40 -11.07
CA GLY A 245 -6.40 1.45 -10.88
C GLY A 245 -5.83 1.58 -9.47
N GLY A 246 -6.11 0.65 -8.55
CA GLY A 246 -5.66 0.74 -7.16
C GLY A 246 -4.19 0.42 -6.89
N GLY A 247 -3.39 0.14 -7.93
CA GLY A 247 -1.99 -0.24 -7.77
C GLY A 247 -1.08 0.88 -7.23
N ALA A 248 -1.28 2.13 -7.67
CA ALA A 248 -0.57 3.28 -7.10
C ALA A 248 -0.86 3.47 -5.60
N VAL A 249 -2.10 3.24 -5.16
CA VAL A 249 -2.50 3.35 -3.74
C VAL A 249 -1.91 2.20 -2.91
N ALA A 250 -1.90 0.98 -3.47
CA ALA A 250 -1.25 -0.17 -2.87
C ALA A 250 0.25 0.06 -2.71
N LEU A 251 0.89 0.64 -3.72
CA LEU A 251 2.32 0.96 -3.67
C LEU A 251 2.65 1.98 -2.59
N ASP A 252 1.92 3.09 -2.49
CA ASP A 252 2.09 4.08 -1.41
C ASP A 252 1.91 3.45 -0.02
N THR A 253 0.88 2.62 0.14
CA THR A 253 0.62 1.89 1.40
C THR A 253 1.82 1.01 1.78
N LEU A 254 2.37 0.25 0.83
CA LEU A 254 3.52 -0.61 1.08
C LEU A 254 4.81 0.18 1.33
N MET A 255 5.05 1.27 0.60
CA MET A 255 6.25 2.09 0.78
C MET A 255 6.30 2.72 2.19
N ARG A 256 5.17 3.19 2.72
CA ARG A 256 5.10 3.78 4.08
C ARG A 256 5.39 2.78 5.20
N SER A 257 5.11 1.50 4.98
CA SER A 257 5.31 0.44 5.97
C SER A 257 6.63 -0.33 5.76
N LEU A 258 7.32 -0.12 4.63
CA LEU A 258 8.57 -0.82 4.26
C LEU A 258 9.66 -0.76 5.34
N ARG A 259 9.83 0.39 6.02
CA ARG A 259 10.82 0.53 7.11
C ARG A 259 10.59 -0.39 8.32
N TYR A 260 9.40 -0.96 8.45
CA TYR A 260 9.04 -1.92 9.50
C TYR A 260 9.08 -3.37 8.99
N ALA A 261 9.43 -3.57 7.72
CA ALA A 261 9.45 -4.84 7.03
C ALA A 261 10.75 -5.06 6.24
N SER A 262 11.81 -4.30 6.54
CA SER A 262 13.10 -4.35 5.83
C SER A 262 13.72 -5.74 5.77
N ASP A 263 13.37 -6.59 6.72
CA ASP A 263 13.96 -7.91 6.92
C ASP A 263 13.04 -9.01 6.35
N SER A 264 11.87 -8.64 5.81
CA SER A 264 10.84 -9.56 5.35
C SER A 264 10.94 -9.79 3.85
N GLY A 265 11.42 -10.97 3.46
CA GLY A 265 11.45 -11.34 2.04
C GLY A 265 10.08 -11.43 1.40
N GLU A 266 9.06 -11.89 2.14
CA GLU A 266 7.68 -11.92 1.63
C GLU A 266 7.17 -10.52 1.33
N TYR A 267 7.48 -9.55 2.20
CA TYR A 267 7.11 -8.15 1.99
C TYR A 267 7.78 -7.58 0.74
N HIS A 268 9.09 -7.83 0.58
CA HIS A 268 9.85 -7.41 -0.59
C HIS A 268 9.34 -8.04 -1.89
N ALA A 269 9.05 -9.35 -1.90
CA ALA A 269 8.50 -10.02 -3.07
C ALA A 269 7.09 -9.50 -3.42
N PHE A 270 6.27 -9.22 -2.42
CA PHE A 270 4.94 -8.65 -2.62
C PHE A 270 5.03 -7.24 -3.21
N LEU A 271 5.88 -6.38 -2.65
CA LEU A 271 6.16 -5.04 -3.16
C LEU A 271 6.70 -5.08 -4.61
N ALA A 272 7.60 -6.02 -4.91
CA ALA A 272 8.11 -6.23 -6.26
C ALA A 272 6.99 -6.59 -7.25
N GLY A 273 6.06 -7.46 -6.86
CA GLY A 273 4.87 -7.77 -7.67
C GLY A 273 4.01 -6.52 -7.93
N VAL A 274 3.75 -5.70 -6.91
CA VAL A 274 3.02 -4.43 -7.10
C VAL A 274 3.76 -3.49 -8.05
N LEU A 275 5.07 -3.35 -7.91
CA LEU A 275 5.90 -2.53 -8.78
C LEU A 275 5.86 -3.01 -10.24
N GLN A 276 5.90 -4.32 -10.50
CA GLN A 276 5.74 -4.86 -11.85
C GLN A 276 4.39 -4.52 -12.47
N ARG A 277 3.30 -4.58 -11.70
CA ARG A 277 1.96 -4.21 -12.18
C ARG A 277 1.89 -2.72 -12.56
N GLU A 278 2.62 -1.88 -11.82
CA GLU A 278 2.80 -0.45 -12.10
C GLU A 278 3.92 -0.17 -13.12
N GLN A 279 4.46 -1.20 -13.79
CA GLN A 279 5.50 -1.12 -14.82
C GLN A 279 6.84 -0.51 -14.34
N ARG A 280 7.08 -0.50 -13.03
CA ARG A 280 8.34 -0.07 -12.41
C ARG A 280 9.29 -1.25 -12.30
N TYR A 281 9.72 -1.76 -13.45
CA TYR A 281 10.44 -3.04 -13.56
C TYR A 281 11.82 -3.04 -12.90
N ARG A 282 12.57 -1.94 -13.04
CA ARG A 282 13.86 -1.76 -12.37
C ARG A 282 13.74 -1.92 -10.86
N ASP A 283 12.88 -1.13 -10.22
CA ASP A 283 12.64 -1.18 -8.77
C ASP A 283 12.13 -2.57 -8.32
N ALA A 284 11.27 -3.20 -9.15
CA ALA A 284 10.80 -4.55 -8.87
C ALA A 284 11.94 -5.58 -8.83
N SER A 285 12.90 -5.47 -9.74
CA SER A 285 14.05 -6.39 -9.78
C SER A 285 14.90 -6.28 -8.50
N GLU A 286 15.14 -5.06 -8.01
CA GLU A 286 15.87 -4.82 -6.76
C GLU A 286 15.15 -5.46 -5.56
N HIS A 287 13.83 -5.28 -5.46
CA HIS A 287 13.06 -5.88 -4.38
C HIS A 287 12.94 -7.40 -4.47
N TYR A 288 12.87 -8.00 -5.66
CA TYR A 288 12.97 -9.46 -5.78
C TYR A 288 14.34 -9.98 -5.34
N GLN A 289 15.42 -9.27 -5.66
CA GLN A 289 16.76 -9.62 -5.18
C GLN A 289 16.84 -9.57 -3.65
N GLN A 290 16.27 -8.54 -3.01
CA GLN A 290 16.16 -8.47 -1.54
C GLN A 290 15.36 -9.65 -0.99
N ALA A 291 14.22 -10.00 -1.60
CA ALA A 291 13.44 -11.16 -1.18
C ALA A 291 14.24 -12.47 -1.25
N LEU A 292 14.98 -12.67 -2.35
CA LEU A 292 15.81 -13.84 -2.59
C LEU A 292 17.02 -13.95 -1.65
N GLN A 293 17.45 -12.88 -0.99
CA GLN A 293 18.45 -12.98 0.09
C GLN A 293 17.92 -13.79 1.28
N THR A 294 16.62 -13.70 1.57
CA THR A 294 15.98 -14.44 2.68
C THR A 294 15.54 -15.84 2.29
N ALA A 295 15.14 -16.05 1.04
CA ALA A 295 14.77 -17.37 0.52
C ALA A 295 15.35 -17.59 -0.89
N PRO A 296 16.64 -17.98 -0.97
CA PRO A 296 17.33 -18.21 -2.25
C PRO A 296 16.71 -19.32 -3.08
N ASP A 297 15.96 -20.24 -2.46
CA ASP A 297 15.37 -21.41 -3.12
C ASP A 297 13.91 -21.18 -3.56
N ASN A 298 13.42 -19.94 -3.51
CA ASN A 298 12.07 -19.61 -3.94
C ASN A 298 11.99 -19.43 -5.45
N SER A 299 11.58 -20.50 -6.15
CA SER A 299 11.46 -20.51 -7.62
C SER A 299 10.49 -19.47 -8.17
N VAL A 300 9.41 -19.16 -7.44
CA VAL A 300 8.41 -18.16 -7.85
C VAL A 300 9.01 -16.76 -7.82
N TRP A 301 9.88 -16.45 -6.85
CA TRP A 301 10.56 -15.16 -6.78
C TRP A 301 11.66 -15.02 -7.84
N TRP A 302 12.39 -16.10 -8.16
CA TRP A 302 13.30 -16.12 -9.31
C TRP A 302 12.59 -15.88 -10.64
N MET A 303 11.40 -16.49 -10.82
CA MET A 303 10.57 -16.24 -12.00
C MET A 303 10.10 -14.76 -12.04
N GLY A 304 9.64 -14.22 -10.90
CA GLY A 304 9.25 -12.81 -10.79
C GLY A 304 10.40 -11.86 -11.17
N LEU A 305 11.61 -12.14 -10.69
CA LEU A 305 12.83 -11.42 -11.06
C LEU A 305 13.13 -11.51 -12.56
N GLY A 306 13.02 -12.70 -13.15
CA GLY A 306 13.21 -12.89 -14.59
C GLY A 306 12.24 -12.06 -15.44
N ILE A 307 10.96 -11.99 -15.04
CA ILE A 307 9.96 -11.15 -15.71
C ILE A 307 10.31 -9.67 -15.59
N ALA A 308 10.71 -9.20 -14.40
CA ALA A 308 11.10 -7.81 -14.18
C ALA A 308 12.33 -7.43 -15.03
N LEU A 309 13.38 -8.24 -15.01
CA LEU A 309 14.60 -8.01 -15.79
C LEU A 309 14.36 -8.04 -17.30
N GLN A 310 13.50 -8.94 -17.78
CA GLN A 310 13.15 -8.99 -19.19
C GLN A 310 12.42 -7.71 -19.62
N ALA A 311 11.48 -7.22 -18.81
CA ALA A 311 10.75 -6.00 -19.09
C ALA A 311 11.62 -4.73 -18.96
N ASP A 312 12.65 -4.78 -18.11
CA ASP A 312 13.67 -3.72 -17.96
C ASP A 312 14.81 -3.83 -19.00
N ASN A 313 14.64 -4.62 -20.06
CA ASN A 313 15.62 -4.80 -21.14
C ASN A 313 16.99 -5.37 -20.72
N HIS A 314 17.00 -6.28 -19.74
CA HIS A 314 18.18 -7.03 -19.28
C HIS A 314 18.06 -8.54 -19.60
N PRO A 315 18.01 -8.94 -20.89
CA PRO A 315 17.65 -10.31 -21.31
C PRO A 315 18.63 -11.38 -20.81
N THR A 316 19.93 -11.07 -20.70
CA THR A 316 20.94 -12.01 -20.20
C THR A 316 20.69 -12.37 -18.73
N GLN A 317 20.41 -11.38 -17.89
CA GLN A 317 20.13 -11.59 -16.48
C GLN A 317 18.75 -12.23 -16.29
N ALA A 318 17.76 -11.84 -17.10
CA ALA A 318 16.45 -12.47 -17.10
C ALA A 318 16.53 -13.98 -17.39
N ARG A 319 17.34 -14.37 -18.40
CA ARG A 319 17.58 -15.79 -18.72
C ARG A 319 18.17 -16.54 -17.52
N GLN A 320 19.19 -15.99 -16.86
CA GLN A 320 19.78 -16.60 -15.68
C GLN A 320 18.76 -16.79 -14.55
N ALA A 321 17.92 -15.79 -14.29
CA ALA A 321 16.87 -15.87 -13.27
C ALA A 321 15.84 -16.96 -13.60
N PHE A 322 15.42 -17.06 -14.87
CA PHE A 322 14.51 -18.13 -15.32
C PHE A 322 15.16 -19.52 -15.27
N GLU A 323 16.45 -19.65 -15.59
CA GLU A 323 17.20 -20.90 -15.44
C GLU A 323 17.26 -21.34 -13.97
N ARG A 324 17.50 -20.40 -13.03
CA ARG A 324 17.43 -20.69 -11.59
C ARG A 324 16.02 -21.10 -11.14
N ALA A 325 14.99 -20.38 -11.59
CA ALA A 325 13.60 -20.73 -11.28
C ALA A 325 13.25 -22.16 -11.74
N LYS A 326 13.66 -22.55 -12.95
CA LYS A 326 13.48 -23.90 -13.48
C LYS A 326 14.29 -24.95 -12.72
N GLY A 327 15.56 -24.66 -12.41
CA GLY A 327 16.48 -25.58 -11.75
C GLY A 327 16.03 -26.01 -10.34
N LEU A 328 15.27 -25.15 -9.65
CA LEU A 328 14.71 -25.43 -8.33
C LEU A 328 13.55 -26.43 -8.34
N GLN A 329 12.90 -26.67 -9.48
CA GLN A 329 11.84 -27.69 -9.66
C GLN A 329 10.64 -27.62 -8.68
N THR A 330 10.42 -26.46 -8.04
CA THR A 330 9.27 -26.23 -7.12
C THR A 330 8.12 -25.46 -7.76
N LEU A 331 8.22 -25.11 -9.05
CA LEU A 331 7.16 -24.47 -9.80
C LEU A 331 6.03 -25.45 -10.13
N SER A 332 4.79 -24.96 -10.21
CA SER A 332 3.69 -25.76 -10.77
C SER A 332 3.93 -26.04 -12.26
N PRO A 333 3.34 -27.11 -12.84
CA PRO A 333 3.55 -27.44 -14.26
C PRO A 333 3.23 -26.30 -15.22
N GLN A 334 2.23 -25.48 -14.89
CA GLN A 334 1.83 -24.30 -15.67
C GLN A 334 2.93 -23.22 -15.66
N LEU A 335 3.48 -22.92 -14.48
CA LEU A 335 4.55 -21.93 -14.34
C LEU A 335 5.85 -22.44 -14.95
N GLN A 336 6.14 -23.74 -14.85
CA GLN A 336 7.28 -24.34 -15.49
C GLN A 336 7.20 -24.18 -17.03
N ALA A 337 6.05 -24.50 -17.63
CA ALA A 337 5.84 -24.32 -19.06
C ALA A 337 5.97 -22.84 -19.49
N PHE A 338 5.49 -21.91 -18.66
CA PHE A 338 5.70 -20.47 -18.88
C PHE A 338 7.19 -20.10 -18.89
N VAL A 339 7.95 -20.51 -17.88
CA VAL A 339 9.39 -20.25 -17.77
C VAL A 339 10.15 -20.84 -18.96
N GLU A 340 9.81 -22.05 -19.38
CA GLU A 340 10.44 -22.70 -20.55
C GLU A 340 10.20 -21.92 -21.84
N ARG A 341 8.97 -21.46 -22.09
CA ARG A 341 8.66 -20.61 -23.24
C ARG A 341 9.47 -19.32 -23.22
N LYS A 342 9.60 -18.68 -22.06
CA LYS A 342 10.40 -17.45 -21.90
C LYS A 342 11.88 -17.68 -22.18
N LEU A 343 12.44 -18.79 -21.69
CA LEU A 343 13.82 -19.17 -21.99
C LEU A 343 14.07 -19.34 -23.48
N VAL A 344 13.19 -20.06 -24.19
CA VAL A 344 13.31 -20.23 -25.65
C VAL A 344 13.28 -18.88 -26.37
N GLN A 345 12.34 -17.99 -26.01
CA GLN A 345 12.25 -16.64 -26.60
C GLN A 345 13.54 -15.83 -26.40
N LEU A 346 14.10 -15.84 -25.19
CA LEU A 346 15.32 -15.10 -24.85
C LEU A 346 16.57 -15.65 -25.55
N THR A 347 16.64 -16.98 -25.77
CA THR A 347 17.73 -17.57 -26.55
C THR A 347 17.63 -17.25 -28.04
N ALA A 348 16.42 -17.25 -28.61
CA ALA A 348 16.20 -16.91 -30.01
C ALA A 348 16.50 -15.43 -30.31
N SER A 349 16.20 -14.52 -29.36
CA SER A 349 16.54 -13.10 -29.51
C SER A 349 18.04 -12.82 -29.40
N ALA A 350 18.80 -13.64 -28.69
CA ALA A 350 20.25 -13.47 -28.55
C ALA A 350 21.05 -13.97 -29.76
N ALA A 351 20.42 -14.74 -30.66
CA ALA A 351 21.02 -15.30 -31.87
C ALA A 351 20.86 -14.43 -33.12
N LYS A 352 20.15 -13.30 -33.02
CA LYS A 352 19.95 -12.31 -34.09
C LYS A 352 20.83 -11.10 -33.87
#